data_AF-A0A3S4LS76-F1
#
_entry.id   AF-A0A3S4LS76-F1
#
_cell.length_a   1.000
_cell.length_b   1.000
_cell.length_c   1.000
_cell.angle_alpha   90.00
_cell.angle_beta   90.00
_cell.angle_gamma   90.00
#
_symmetry.space_group_name_H-M   'P 1'
#
loop_
_entity.id
_entity.type
_entity.pdbx_description
1 polymer ?
#
loop_
_entity_poly.entity_id
_entity_poly.type
_entity_poly.pdbx_seq_one_letter_code
_entity_poly.pdbx_strand_id
1 'polypeptide(L)' 'MRRLAYSNKIDTRIKELEHLPDDIIFPECVANEQFVTLNPGDFALFYPNQVHRPLCTRGKPAPVKKAIVKIPATAFSESS' A
#
# COMPACT_ATOMS: atom_id res chain seq x y z
N MET A 1 -0.93 -5.42 15.79
CA MET A 1 0.13 -5.52 14.75
C MET A 1 0.15 -4.34 13.77
N ARG A 2 1.14 -3.45 13.79
CA ARG A 2 1.05 -2.18 13.01
C ARG A 2 2.17 -1.95 11.98
N ARG A 3 2.87 -3.00 11.56
CA ARG A 3 3.93 -2.86 10.54
C ARG A 3 3.33 -2.94 9.13
N LEU A 4 3.80 -2.06 8.27
CA LEU A 4 3.43 -1.98 6.87
C LEU A 4 4.71 -2.10 6.03
N ALA A 5 4.69 -2.96 5.03
CA ALA A 5 5.75 -3.03 4.05
C ALA A 5 5.38 -2.20 2.82
N TYR A 6 6.34 -1.57 2.17
CA TYR A 6 6.12 -0.72 0.98
C TYR A 6 7.38 -0.65 0.12
N SER A 7 7.25 -0.20 -1.13
CA SER A 7 8.41 0.16 -1.95
C SER A 7 8.20 1.52 -2.60
N ASN A 8 9.26 2.34 -2.56
CA ASN A 8 9.31 3.62 -3.28
C ASN A 8 9.72 3.46 -4.74
N LYS A 9 10.13 2.25 -5.16
CA LYS A 9 10.41 1.96 -6.57
C LYS A 9 9.16 1.44 -7.25
N ILE A 10 8.62 2.24 -8.16
CA ILE A 10 7.56 1.79 -9.06
C ILE A 10 8.24 0.97 -10.15
N ASP A 11 8.11 -0.35 -10.07
CA ASP A 11 8.52 -1.22 -11.16
C ASP A 11 7.50 -1.05 -12.30
N THR A 12 7.96 -0.64 -13.48
CA THR A 12 7.09 -0.41 -14.64
C THR A 12 6.30 -1.66 -15.01
N ARG A 13 6.83 -2.85 -14.72
CA ARG A 13 6.15 -4.14 -14.93
C ARG A 13 4.88 -4.29 -14.10
N ILE A 14 4.74 -3.57 -12.98
CA ILE A 14 3.51 -3.60 -12.17
C ILE A 14 2.33 -3.01 -12.94
N LYS A 15 2.58 -2.02 -13.82
CA LYS A 15 1.53 -1.41 -14.64
C LYS A 15 0.97 -2.37 -15.69
N GLU A 16 1.75 -3.39 -16.05
CA GLU A 16 1.42 -4.39 -17.07
C GLU A 16 0.72 -5.61 -16.46
N LEU A 17 0.61 -5.68 -15.13
CA LEU A 17 -0.07 -6.76 -14.44
C LEU A 17 -1.58 -6.71 -14.64
N GLU A 18 -2.21 -7.88 -14.51
CA GLU A 18 -3.66 -8.02 -14.53
C GLU A 18 -4.29 -7.18 -13.42
N HIS A 19 -5.25 -6.36 -13.82
CA HIS A 19 -6.07 -5.60 -12.88
C HIS A 19 -7.26 -6.46 -12.48
N LEU A 20 -7.30 -6.81 -11.20
CA LEU A 20 -8.40 -7.56 -10.63
C LEU A 20 -9.61 -6.64 -10.41
N PRO A 21 -10.81 -7.21 -10.22
CA PRO A 21 -11.94 -6.47 -9.69
C PRO A 21 -11.55 -5.69 -8.42
N ASP A 22 -12.22 -4.55 -8.18
CA ASP A 22 -12.00 -3.65 -7.03
C ASP A 22 -10.73 -2.78 -7.05
N ASP A 23 -10.09 -2.60 -8.21
CA ASP A 23 -8.92 -1.74 -8.42
C ASP A 23 -7.67 -2.26 -7.66
N ILE A 24 -7.35 -3.54 -7.88
CA ILE A 24 -6.29 -4.28 -7.16
C ILE A 24 -5.34 -4.98 -8.14
N ILE A 25 -4.04 -4.94 -7.81
CA ILE A 25 -2.97 -5.66 -8.51
C ILE A 25 -2.11 -6.40 -7.47
N PHE A 26 -1.76 -7.66 -7.72
CA PHE A 26 -0.85 -8.44 -6.87
C PHE A 26 0.47 -8.75 -7.59
N PRO A 27 1.55 -8.00 -7.32
CA PRO A 27 2.88 -8.35 -7.82
C PRO A 27 3.45 -9.57 -7.09
N GLU A 28 4.11 -10.47 -7.82
CA GLU A 28 4.79 -11.64 -7.23
C GLU A 28 6.04 -11.24 -6.43
N CYS A 29 6.78 -10.25 -6.92
CA CYS A 29 8.03 -9.77 -6.31
C CYS A 29 8.02 -8.24 -6.18
N VAL A 30 8.58 -7.74 -5.07
CA VAL A 30 8.72 -6.31 -4.81
C VAL A 30 10.19 -5.99 -4.54
N ALA A 31 10.82 -5.21 -5.43
CA ALA A 31 12.20 -4.79 -5.25
C ALA A 31 12.31 -3.69 -4.18
N ASN A 32 13.35 -3.76 -3.34
CA ASN A 32 13.65 -2.78 -2.30
C ASN A 32 12.48 -2.54 -1.31
N GLU A 33 11.83 -3.62 -0.86
CA GLU A 33 10.78 -3.52 0.15
C GLU A 33 11.35 -2.94 1.46
N GLN A 34 10.71 -1.87 1.92
CA GLN A 34 10.98 -1.20 3.19
C GLN A 34 9.83 -1.48 4.17
N PHE A 35 10.10 -1.29 5.47
CA PHE A 35 9.11 -1.51 6.52
C PHE A 35 8.99 -0.29 7.41
N VAL A 36 7.75 0.11 7.71
CA VAL A 36 7.42 1.14 8.68
C VAL A 36 6.54 0.57 9.78
N THR A 37 6.71 1.03 11.02
CA THR A 37 5.82 0.72 12.13
C THR A 37 4.92 1.92 12.36
N LEU A 38 3.61 1.74 12.22
CA LEU A 38 2.60 2.78 12.48
C LEU A 38 2.13 2.71 13.94
N ASN A 39 1.98 3.84 14.60
CA ASN A 39 1.35 3.96 15.91
C ASN A 39 -0.12 4.40 15.77
N PRO A 40 -0.94 4.31 16.84
CA PRO A 40 -2.26 4.92 16.82
C PRO A 40 -2.18 6.40 16.47
N GLY A 41 -2.92 6.83 15.45
CA GLY A 41 -2.89 8.20 14.92
C GLY A 41 -2.03 8.36 13.66
N ASP A 42 -1.07 7.47 13.42
CA ASP A 42 -0.28 7.50 12.19
C ASP A 42 -1.12 7.03 11.00
N PHE A 43 -0.85 7.61 9.83
CA PHE A 43 -1.42 7.18 8.57
C PHE A 43 -0.34 7.05 7.50
N ALA A 44 -0.62 6.24 6.49
CA ALA A 44 0.20 6.09 5.29
C ALA A 44 -0.69 6.33 4.07
N LEU A 45 -0.18 7.12 3.13
CA LEU A 45 -0.86 7.45 1.88
C LEU A 45 -0.17 6.71 0.73
N PHE A 46 -0.96 6.04 -0.10
CA PHE A 46 -0.49 5.35 -1.31
C PHE A 46 -1.28 5.84 -2.50
N TYR A 47 -0.58 6.39 -3.49
CA TYR A 47 -1.13 6.70 -4.81
C TYR A 47 -1.32 5.41 -5.63
N PRO A 48 -2.11 5.45 -6.72
CA PRO A 48 -2.20 4.33 -7.65
C PRO A 48 -0.81 3.82 -8.06
N ASN A 49 -0.65 2.50 -8.12
CA ASN A 49 0.60 1.79 -8.42
C ASN A 49 1.70 1.87 -7.34
N GLN A 50 1.48 2.52 -6.19
CA GLN A 50 2.42 2.43 -5.06
C GLN A 50 2.20 1.14 -4.27
N VAL A 51 3.19 0.26 -4.32
CA VAL A 51 3.13 -1.05 -3.68
C VAL A 51 3.18 -0.92 -2.16
N HIS A 52 2.24 -1.58 -1.50
CA HIS A 52 2.21 -1.69 -0.06
C HIS A 52 1.56 -3.00 0.39
N ARG A 53 2.02 -3.53 1.52
CA ARG A 53 1.55 -4.76 2.14
C ARG A 53 1.31 -4.50 3.63
N PRO A 54 0.05 -4.30 4.05
CA PRO A 54 -0.27 -3.97 5.43
C PRO A 54 -0.23 -5.20 6.35
N LEU A 55 -0.29 -4.96 7.67
CA LEU A 55 -0.42 -5.99 8.71
C LEU A 55 0.75 -7.00 8.79
N CYS A 56 1.93 -6.61 8.33
CA CYS A 56 3.15 -7.42 8.40
C CYS A 56 3.55 -7.67 9.86
N THR A 57 4.14 -8.85 10.13
CA THR A 57 4.67 -9.22 11.44
C THR A 57 6.02 -9.93 11.32
N ARG A 58 6.93 -9.68 12.27
CA ARG A 58 8.11 -10.52 12.53
C ARG A 58 7.90 -11.50 13.70
N GLY A 59 6.84 -11.31 14.48
CA GLY A 59 6.52 -12.10 15.67
C GLY A 59 5.11 -12.69 15.59
N LYS A 60 4.46 -12.90 16.73
CA LYS A 60 3.12 -13.47 16.78
C LYS A 60 2.06 -12.50 16.23
N PRO A 61 1.16 -12.95 15.34
CA PRO A 61 0.02 -12.17 14.90
C PRO A 61 -0.83 -11.67 16.07
N ALA A 62 -1.41 -10.47 15.93
CA ALA A 62 -2.28 -9.87 16.94
C ALA A 62 -3.33 -8.97 16.28
N PRO A 63 -4.55 -8.86 16.82
CA PRO A 63 -5.62 -8.04 16.26
C PRO A 63 -5.24 -6.55 16.19
N VAL A 64 -5.82 -5.86 15.21
CA VAL A 64 -5.59 -4.44 14.92
C VAL A 64 -6.90 -3.82 14.47
N LYS A 65 -7.20 -2.63 14.99
CA LYS A 65 -8.23 -1.77 14.44
C LYS A 65 -7.58 -0.74 13.52
N LYS A 66 -8.02 -0.67 12.26
CA LYS A 66 -7.58 0.31 11.26
C LYS A 66 -8.76 0.74 10.40
N ALA A 67 -8.63 1.90 9.76
CA ALA A 67 -9.49 2.33 8.67
C ALA A 67 -8.69 2.32 7.35
N ILE A 68 -9.38 2.11 6.23
CA ILE A 68 -8.85 2.34 4.88
C ILE A 68 -9.82 3.32 4.23
N VAL A 69 -9.30 4.46 3.77
CA VAL A 69 -10.08 5.47 3.06
C VAL A 69 -9.68 5.38 1.59
N LYS A 70 -10.62 5.02 0.72
CA LYS A 70 -10.42 5.02 -0.74
C LYS A 70 -10.86 6.37 -1.28
N ILE A 71 -9.96 7.08 -1.95
CA ILE A 71 -10.23 8.39 -2.55
C ILE A 71 -9.98 8.24 -4.05
N PRO A 72 -10.93 8.60 -4.94
CA PRO A 72 -10.70 8.58 -6.38
C PRO A 72 -9.48 9.43 -6.76
N ALA A 73 -8.61 8.92 -7.62
CA ALA A 73 -7.42 9.66 -8.05
C ALA A 73 -7.78 11.00 -8.73
N THR A 74 -8.94 11.07 -9.38
CA THR A 74 -9.49 12.29 -9.98
C THR A 74 -9.82 13.39 -8.96
N ALA A 75 -9.95 13.07 -7.66
CA ALA A 75 -10.11 14.09 -6.62
C ALA A 75 -8.83 14.92 -6.41
N PHE A 76 -7.70 14.49 -6.96
CA PHE A 76 -6.40 15.15 -6.86
C PHE A 76 -5.90 15.71 -8.21
N SER A 77 -6.74 15.76 -9.25
CA SER A 77 -6.38 16.46 -10.50
C SER A 77 -6.27 17.96 -10.23
N GLU A 78 -5.15 18.57 -10.61
CA GLU A 78 -4.83 19.96 -10.31
C GLU A 78 -5.95 20.92 -10.74
N SER A 79 -6.26 21.86 -9.86
CA SER A 79 -6.82 23.15 -10.26
C SER A 79 -5.64 24.02 -10.71
N SER A 80 -5.11 23.81 -11.92
CA SER A 80 -4.39 24.76 -12.79
C SER A 80 -3.83 24.06 -14.02
#